data_AF-B4RR51-F1
#
_entry.id   AF-B4RR51-F1
#
_cell.length_a   1.000
_cell.length_b   1.000
_cell.length_c   1.000
_cell.angle_alpha   90.00
_cell.angle_beta   90.00
_cell.angle_gamma   90.00
#
_symmetry.space_group_name_H-M   'P 1'
#
loop_
_entity.id
_entity.type
_entity.pdbx_description
1 polymer ?
#
loop_
_entity_poly.entity_id
_entity_poly.type
_entity_poly.pdbx_seq_one_letter_code
_entity_poly.pdbx_strand_id
1 'polypeptide(L)'
;MAFVLLGGLGLKMMREGLSGEAEDVRESKQESLWMTVLTAFGTSIDSMIVGVGLAFMEVNIAFAAAVIGMAATVMVTIGLTAGKAFGVLFGRRAEFAGGLVLIAIGTWTLLSHLGLIQ
;
A
#
# COMPACT_ATOMS: atom_id res chain seq x y z
N MET A 1 14.79 4.79 7.28
CA MET A 1 14.00 3.55 7.52
C MET A 1 13.20 3.13 6.30
N ALA A 2 12.46 4.03 5.64
CA ALA A 2 11.67 3.72 4.44
C ALA A 2 12.47 2.98 3.34
N PHE A 3 13.70 3.40 3.01
CA PHE A 3 14.54 2.71 2.02
C PHE A 3 14.74 1.21 2.32
N VAL A 4 15.06 0.87 3.58
CA VAL A 4 15.33 -0.52 3.98
C VAL A 4 14.06 -1.36 3.88
N LEU A 5 12.93 -0.82 4.31
CA LEU A 5 11.63 -1.51 4.24
C LEU A 5 11.16 -1.69 2.79
N LEU A 6 11.21 -0.63 1.98
CA LEU A 6 10.79 -0.65 0.58
C LEU A 6 11.70 -1.52 -0.29
N GLY A 7 13.01 -1.43 -0.09
CA GLY A 7 14.00 -2.25 -0.80
C GLY A 7 13.89 -3.73 -0.42
N GLY A 8 13.76 -4.03 0.88
CA GLY A 8 13.59 -5.40 1.37
C GLY A 8 12.29 -6.05 0.88
N LEU A 9 11.17 -5.34 0.98
CA LEU A 9 9.87 -5.83 0.51
C LEU A 9 9.83 -5.93 -1.03
N GLY A 10 10.41 -4.96 -1.75
CA GLY A 10 10.51 -4.99 -3.20
C GLY A 10 11.34 -6.17 -3.72
N LEU A 11 12.47 -6.47 -3.08
CA LEU A 11 13.29 -7.64 -3.40
C LEU A 11 12.55 -8.96 -3.14
N LYS A 12 11.78 -9.05 -2.05
CA LYS A 12 10.95 -10.22 -1.73
C LYS A 12 9.88 -10.44 -2.81
N MET A 13 9.15 -9.39 -3.21
CA MET A 13 8.14 -9.46 -4.27
C MET A 13 8.72 -9.82 -5.64
N MET A 14 9.91 -9.31 -5.98
CA MET A 14 10.60 -9.72 -7.21
C MET A 14 10.98 -11.20 -7.16
N ARG A 15 11.49 -11.70 -6.01
CA ARG A 15 11.81 -13.13 -5.85
C ARG A 15 10.59 -14.02 -6.00
N GLU A 16 9.47 -13.66 -5.37
CA GLU A 16 8.19 -14.39 -5.48
C GLU A 16 7.68 -14.39 -6.94
N GLY A 17 7.70 -13.23 -7.61
CA GLY A 17 7.32 -13.11 -9.02
C GLY A 17 8.20 -13.94 -9.97
N LEU A 18 9.47 -14.18 -9.64
CA LEU A 18 10.38 -15.04 -10.42
C LEU A 18 10.26 -16.52 -10.05
N SER A 19 10.13 -16.89 -8.77
CA SER A 19 10.25 -18.29 -8.31
C SER A 19 9.11 -19.20 -8.78
N GLY A 20 7.95 -18.66 -9.18
CA GLY A 20 6.86 -19.48 -9.73
C GLY A 20 6.24 -20.47 -8.74
N GLU A 21 6.78 -20.57 -7.53
CA GLU A 21 6.15 -21.15 -6.36
C GLU A 21 4.99 -20.23 -5.96
N ALA A 22 3.84 -20.50 -6.56
CA ALA A 22 2.58 -20.11 -5.96
C ALA A 22 2.48 -20.89 -4.64
N GLU A 23 2.93 -20.26 -3.55
CA GLU A 23 2.69 -20.80 -2.22
C GLU A 23 1.17 -21.03 -2.08
N ASP A 24 0.85 -22.25 -1.66
CA ASP A 24 -0.48 -22.84 -1.69
C ASP A 24 -1.50 -21.92 -0.99
N VAL A 25 -2.36 -21.26 -1.77
CA VAL A 25 -3.41 -20.33 -1.32
C VAL A 25 -4.49 -21.03 -0.44
N ARG A 26 -4.26 -22.28 -0.03
CA ARG A 26 -5.25 -23.14 0.64
C ARG A 26 -5.11 -23.23 2.16
N GLU A 27 -3.97 -22.88 2.77
CA GLU A 27 -3.83 -22.94 4.25
C GLU A 27 -4.23 -21.65 4.99
N SER A 28 -4.49 -20.54 4.30
CA SER A 28 -4.40 -19.19 4.92
C SER A 28 -5.71 -18.50 5.29
N LYS A 29 -6.87 -19.18 5.39
CA LYS A 29 -8.14 -18.46 5.66
C LYS A 29 -8.16 -17.75 7.02
N GLN A 30 -7.45 -18.26 8.03
CA GLN A 30 -7.26 -17.59 9.32
C GLN A 30 -6.19 -16.49 9.27
N GLU A 31 -5.07 -16.73 8.60
CA GLU A 31 -4.00 -15.72 8.42
C GLU A 31 -4.49 -14.52 7.60
N SER A 32 -5.34 -14.75 6.60
CA SER A 32 -5.94 -13.72 5.76
C SER A 32 -6.83 -12.75 6.56
N LEU A 33 -7.58 -13.25 7.55
CA LEU A 33 -8.39 -12.38 8.41
C LEU A 33 -7.50 -11.52 9.31
N TRP A 34 -6.45 -12.11 9.89
CA TRP A 34 -5.49 -11.38 10.73
C TRP A 34 -4.72 -10.31 9.94
N MET A 35 -4.28 -10.66 8.72
CA MET A 35 -3.62 -9.73 7.80
C MET A 35 -4.56 -8.61 7.35
N THR A 36 -5.84 -8.93 7.10
CA THR A 36 -6.87 -7.92 6.74
C THR A 36 -7.13 -6.97 7.90
N VAL A 37 -7.25 -7.48 9.13
CA VAL A 37 -7.42 -6.65 10.34
C VAL A 37 -6.20 -5.77 10.57
N LEU A 38 -4.99 -6.31 10.44
CA LEU A 38 -3.76 -5.55 10.61
C LEU A 38 -3.63 -4.44 9.56
N THR A 39 -3.95 -4.74 8.30
CA THR A 39 -3.92 -3.77 7.20
C THR A 39 -4.99 -2.70 7.40
N ALA A 40 -6.21 -3.07 7.82
CA ALA A 40 -7.27 -2.13 8.14
C ALA A 40 -6.88 -1.21 9.32
N PHE A 41 -6.23 -1.76 10.34
CA PHE A 41 -5.75 -1.00 11.49
C PHE A 41 -4.63 -0.02 11.09
N GLY A 42 -3.66 -0.47 10.30
CA GLY A 42 -2.60 0.39 9.76
C GLY A 42 -3.16 1.53 8.91
N THR A 43 -4.12 1.23 8.03
CA THR A 43 -4.81 2.24 7.21
C THR A 43 -5.65 3.20 8.07
N SER A 44 -6.27 2.72 9.15
CA SER A 44 -7.02 3.56 10.09
C SER A 44 -6.11 4.57 10.79
N ILE A 45 -4.93 4.15 11.26
CA ILE A 45 -3.96 5.05 11.90
C ILE A 45 -3.46 6.09 10.89
N ASP A 46 -3.15 5.69 9.66
CA ASP A 46 -2.70 6.59 8.60
C ASP A 46 -3.74 7.71 8.34
N SER A 47 -5.01 7.34 8.18
CA SER A 47 -6.11 8.31 8.02
C SER A 47 -6.33 9.19 9.25
N MET A 48 -6.09 8.67 10.46
CA MET A 48 -6.20 9.42 11.72
C MET A 48 -5.10 10.49 11.82
N ILE A 49 -3.87 10.18 11.42
CA ILE A 49 -2.76 11.15 11.44
C ILE A 49 -3.07 12.35 10.53
N VAL A 50 -3.57 12.09 9.31
CA VAL A 50 -4.02 13.16 8.40
C VAL A 50 -5.21 13.92 8.98
N GLY A 51 -6.18 13.21 9.58
CA GLY A 51 -7.36 13.82 10.21
C GLY A 51 -7.02 14.76 11.37
N VAL A 52 -6.08 14.37 12.24
CA VAL A 52 -5.57 15.23 13.32
C VAL A 52 -4.83 16.43 12.73
N GLY A 53 -4.01 16.25 11.69
CA GLY A 53 -3.33 17.34 10.99
C GLY A 53 -4.30 18.40 10.44
N LEU A 54 -5.42 17.96 9.88
CA LEU A 54 -6.47 18.85 9.35
C LEU A 54 -7.22 19.61 10.45
N ALA A 55 -7.34 19.07 11.65
CA ALA A 55 -7.96 19.76 12.78
C ALA A 55 -7.15 20.98 13.26
N PHE A 56 -5.84 21.02 12.96
CA PHE A 56 -4.98 22.18 13.21
C PHE A 56 -4.98 23.20 12.06
N MET A 57 -5.54 22.85 10.90
CA MET A 57 -5.80 23.81 9.83
C MET A 57 -7.12 24.51 10.13
N GLU A 58 -7.25 25.81 9.84
CA GLU A 58 -8.50 26.59 9.99
C GLU A 58 -9.56 26.20 8.94
N VAL A 59 -9.79 24.90 8.76
CA VAL A 59 -10.71 24.31 7.78
C VAL A 59 -11.89 23.69 8.51
N ASN A 60 -13.07 23.79 7.92
CA ASN A 60 -14.27 23.18 8.48
C ASN A 60 -14.13 21.64 8.57
N ILE A 61 -14.02 21.11 9.78
CA ILE A 61 -13.79 19.69 10.05
C ILE A 61 -14.91 18.81 9.46
N ALA A 62 -16.16 19.26 9.51
CA ALA A 62 -17.28 18.51 8.96
C ALA A 62 -17.19 18.39 7.43
N PHE A 63 -16.76 19.46 6.75
CA PHE A 63 -16.53 19.45 5.31
C PHE A 63 -15.34 18.56 4.95
N ALA A 64 -14.22 18.68 5.66
CA ALA A 64 -13.04 17.84 5.44
C ALA A 64 -13.34 16.35 5.64
N ALA A 65 -14.05 16.00 6.72
CA ALA A 65 -14.46 14.63 7.00
C ALA A 65 -15.38 14.06 5.91
N ALA A 66 -16.33 14.85 5.41
CA ALA A 66 -17.24 14.43 4.34
C ALA A 66 -16.48 14.14 3.03
N VAL A 67 -15.54 15.02 2.64
CA VAL A 67 -14.74 14.83 1.42
C VAL A 67 -13.82 13.62 1.53
N ILE A 68 -13.12 13.46 2.65
CA ILE A 68 -12.21 12.32 2.87
C ILE A 68 -12.98 11.01 2.91
N GLY A 69 -14.10 10.95 3.63
CA GLY A 69 -14.94 9.76 3.71
C GLY A 69 -15.51 9.35 2.35
N MET A 70 -15.94 10.33 1.55
CA MET A 70 -16.42 10.09 0.18
C MET A 70 -15.29 9.58 -0.73
N ALA A 71 -14.13 10.24 -0.70
CA ALA A 71 -12.96 9.82 -1.48
C ALA A 71 -12.51 8.40 -1.10
N ALA A 72 -12.43 8.10 0.20
CA ALA A 72 -12.06 6.77 0.70
C ALA A 72 -13.06 5.69 0.26
N THR A 73 -14.36 5.98 0.35
CA THR A 73 -15.41 5.04 -0.08
C THR A 73 -15.30 4.72 -1.57
N VAL A 74 -15.13 5.76 -2.40
CA VAL A 74 -14.96 5.60 -3.85
C VAL A 74 -13.68 4.81 -4.16
N MET A 75 -12.57 5.19 -3.53
CA MET A 75 -11.27 4.57 -3.77
C MET A 75 -11.24 3.10 -3.36
N VAL A 76 -11.81 2.74 -2.21
CA VAL A 76 -11.92 1.34 -1.76
C VAL A 76 -12.84 0.54 -2.68
N THR A 77 -13.99 1.10 -3.08
CA THR A 77 -14.92 0.42 -3.97
C THR A 77 -14.27 0.10 -5.33
N ILE A 78 -13.60 1.08 -5.91
CA ILE A 78 -12.84 0.92 -7.16
C ILE A 78 -11.69 -0.07 -6.95
N GLY A 79 -10.89 0.10 -5.90
CA GLY A 79 -9.74 -0.75 -5.60
C GLY A 79 -10.09 -2.22 -5.42
N LEU A 80 -11.18 -2.53 -4.71
CA LEU A 80 -11.66 -3.90 -4.54
C LEU A 80 -12.16 -4.53 -5.85
N THR A 81 -12.82 -3.74 -6.69
CA THR A 81 -13.38 -4.22 -7.97
C THR A 81 -12.27 -4.40 -9.00
N ALA A 82 -11.40 -3.40 -9.13
CA ALA A 82 -10.22 -3.43 -9.98
C ALA A 82 -9.25 -4.53 -9.55
N GLY A 83 -8.98 -4.67 -8.25
CA GLY A 83 -8.06 -5.68 -7.71
C GLY A 83 -8.48 -7.11 -8.05
N LYS A 84 -9.79 -7.40 -8.02
CA LYS A 84 -10.32 -8.71 -8.47
C LYS A 84 -10.07 -8.96 -9.96
N ALA A 85 -10.22 -7.94 -10.81
CA ALA A 85 -9.99 -8.06 -12.25
C ALA A 85 -8.48 -8.17 -12.59
N PHE A 86 -7.65 -7.35 -11.95
CA PHE A 86 -6.20 -7.34 -12.15
C PHE A 86 -5.53 -8.59 -11.56
N GLY A 87 -6.05 -9.16 -10.48
CA GLY A 87 -5.53 -10.40 -9.88
C GLY A 87 -5.59 -11.60 -10.83
N VAL A 88 -6.66 -11.70 -11.65
CA VAL A 88 -6.85 -12.81 -12.61
C VAL A 88 -5.95 -12.67 -13.84
N LEU A 89 -5.69 -11.44 -14.32
CA LEU A 89 -4.97 -11.21 -15.58
C LEU A 89 -3.46 -10.93 -15.39
N PHE A 90 -3.08 -10.34 -14.25
CA PHE A 90 -1.72 -9.81 -14.04
C PHE A 90 -0.97 -10.38 -12.84
N GLY A 91 -1.57 -11.22 -11.98
CA GLY A 91 -0.99 -11.65 -10.68
C GLY A 91 0.54 -11.69 -10.62
N ARG A 92 1.17 -12.58 -11.39
CA ARG A 92 2.64 -12.74 -11.41
C ARG A 92 3.41 -11.53 -11.97
N ARG A 93 2.89 -10.87 -13.01
CA ARG A 93 3.52 -9.66 -13.59
C ARG A 93 3.35 -8.45 -12.69
N ALA A 94 2.23 -8.37 -11.98
CA ALA A 94 1.90 -7.29 -11.05
C ALA A 94 2.80 -7.35 -9.81
N GLU A 95 3.09 -8.54 -9.28
CA GLU A 95 4.05 -8.72 -8.17
C GLU A 95 5.45 -8.24 -8.54
N PHE A 96 5.96 -8.68 -9.70
CA PHE A 96 7.28 -8.26 -10.18
C PHE A 96 7.35 -6.75 -10.46
N ALA A 97 6.34 -6.19 -11.14
CA ALA A 97 6.27 -4.76 -11.42
C ALA A 97 6.15 -3.93 -10.12
N GLY A 98 5.37 -4.41 -9.15
CA GLY A 98 5.24 -3.78 -7.83
C GLY A 98 6.57 -3.75 -7.08
N GLY A 99 7.31 -4.87 -7.08
CA GLY A 99 8.65 -4.93 -6.50
C GLY A 99 9.63 -3.95 -7.15
N LEU A 100 9.60 -3.83 -8.49
CA LEU A 100 10.44 -2.89 -9.23
C LEU A 100 10.12 -1.43 -8.87
N VAL A 101 8.83 -1.08 -8.78
CA VAL A 101 8.38 0.26 -8.37
C VAL A 101 8.80 0.57 -6.93
N LEU A 102 8.68 -0.39 -6.01
CA LEU A 102 9.10 -0.21 -4.62
C LEU A 102 10.61 0.04 -4.48
N ILE A 103 11.43 -0.69 -5.24
CA ILE A 103 12.87 -0.45 -5.28
C ILE A 103 13.16 0.95 -5.84
N ALA A 104 12.47 1.37 -6.90
CA ALA A 104 12.65 2.70 -7.48
C ALA A 104 12.29 3.81 -6.47
N ILE A 105 11.15 3.71 -5.79
CA ILE A 105 10.72 4.68 -4.76
C ILE A 105 11.67 4.67 -3.56
N GLY A 106 12.13 3.49 -3.14
CA GLY A 106 13.12 3.35 -2.07
C GLY A 106 14.42 4.08 -2.43
N THR A 107 14.98 3.79 -3.60
CA THR A 107 16.21 4.44 -4.09
C THR A 107 16.03 5.94 -4.23
N TRP A 108 14.88 6.41 -4.75
CA TRP A 108 14.56 7.83 -4.80
C TRP A 108 14.59 8.47 -3.41
N THR A 109 13.90 7.86 -2.45
CA THR A 109 13.85 8.32 -1.05
C THR A 109 15.25 8.38 -0.43
N LEU A 110 16.11 7.40 -0.70
CA LEU A 110 17.48 7.38 -0.22
C LEU A 110 18.29 8.56 -0.79
N LEU A 111 18.18 8.81 -2.10
CA LEU A 111 18.92 9.89 -2.77
C LEU A 111 18.43 11.27 -2.34
N SER A 112 17.12 11.45 -2.14
CA SER A 112 16.55 12.68 -1.58
C SER A 112 17.08 12.94 -0.15
N HIS A 113 17.10 11.91 0.70
CA HIS A 113 17.62 12.05 2.07
C HIS A 113 19.15 12.22 2.14
N LEU A 114 19.91 11.68 1.18
CA LEU A 114 21.35 11.89 1.07
C LEU A 114 21.73 13.27 0.52
N GLY A 115 20.75 14.08 0.09
CA GLY A 115 20.99 15.42 -0.45
C GLY A 115 21.60 15.44 -1.86
N LEU A 116 21.50 14.34 -2.61
CA LEU A 116 21.98 14.23 -4.00
C LEU A 116 20.94 14.70 -5.03
N ILE A 117 19.66 14.76 -4.64
CA ILE A 117 18.54 15.21 -5.47
C ILE A 117 17.72 16.18 -4.61
N GLN A 118 17.60 17.43 -5.05
CA GLN A 118 16.89 18.50 -4.36
C GLN A 118 15.42 18.56 -4.79
#